data_AF-A0A7S4PBN6-F1
#
_entry.id   AF-A0A7S4PBN6-F1
#
_cell.length_a   1.000
_cell.length_b   1.000
_cell.length_c   1.000
_cell.angle_alpha   90.00
_cell.angle_beta   90.00
_cell.angle_gamma   90.00
#
_symmetry.space_group_name_H-M   'P 1'
#
loop_
_entity.id
_entity.type
_entity.pdbx_description
1 polymer ?
#
loop_
_entity_poly.entity_id
_entity_poly.type
_entity_poly.pdbx_seq_one_letter_code
_entity_poly.pdbx_strand_id
1 'polypeptide(L)'
;MGLYIKELEDQLFEVHKFVERMVMTLTVMGFFSINREFLTYLQVLRRRDFGSSLGELGLTLITMGTHEEKTGEEEAATTSKSFHDLGSCCDHLAINIQEQVKDEMEKTVFVLEEWLRIMEGAKEALRVHGATVAQSLAFMSDYEKKDRALVLPPPLPYLFLCCR
;
A
#
# COMPACT_ATOMS: atom_id res chain seq x y z
N MET A 1 -2.02 1.49 47.07
CA MET A 1 -1.33 2.22 45.99
C MET A 1 -0.65 1.28 44.99
N GLY A 2 0.02 0.19 45.42
CA GLY A 2 0.59 -0.82 44.49
C GLY A 2 -0.40 -1.55 43.58
N LEU A 3 -1.69 -1.64 43.96
CA LEU A 3 -2.76 -2.18 43.10
C LEU A 3 -2.99 -1.33 41.83
N TYR A 4 -2.84 0.00 41.93
CA TYR A 4 -3.12 0.93 40.82
C TYR A 4 -2.04 0.88 39.75
N ILE A 5 -0.78 0.65 40.16
CA ILE A 5 0.35 0.49 39.24
C ILE A 5 0.22 -0.83 38.48
N LYS A 6 -0.13 -1.91 39.18
CA LYS A 6 -0.31 -3.23 38.58
C LYS A 6 -1.46 -3.27 37.58
N GLU A 7 -2.57 -2.59 37.89
CA GLU A 7 -3.71 -2.45 36.98
C GLU A 7 -3.36 -1.63 35.72
N LEU A 8 -2.47 -0.63 35.85
CA LEU A 8 -1.95 0.14 34.72
C LEU A 8 -1.00 -0.69 33.84
N GLU A 9 -0.14 -1.51 34.44
CA GLU A 9 0.75 -2.44 33.75
C GLU A 9 -0.04 -3.51 32.96
N ASP A 10 -1.06 -4.09 33.58
CA ASP A 10 -1.93 -5.09 32.94
C ASP A 10 -2.69 -4.48 31.74
N GLN A 11 -3.19 -3.24 31.87
CA GLN A 11 -3.81 -2.52 30.76
C GLN A 11 -2.81 -2.21 29.63
N LEU A 12 -1.59 -1.78 29.97
CA LEU A 12 -0.56 -1.48 28.98
C LEU A 12 -0.15 -2.73 28.20
N PHE A 13 -0.06 -3.88 28.89
CA PHE A 13 0.27 -5.17 28.29
C PHE A 13 -0.81 -5.65 27.30
N GLU A 14 -2.09 -5.55 27.66
CA GLU A 14 -3.20 -5.93 26.76
C GLU A 14 -3.27 -5.03 25.52
N VAL A 15 -3.03 -3.72 25.67
CA VAL A 15 -2.97 -2.81 24.52
C VAL A 15 -1.76 -3.12 23.63
N HIS A 16 -0.59 -3.43 24.20
CA HIS A 16 0.59 -3.81 23.44
C HIS A 16 0.34 -5.07 22.58
N LYS A 17 -0.26 -6.11 23.17
CA LYS A 17 -0.65 -7.35 22.50
C LYS A 17 -1.69 -7.13 21.40
N PHE A 18 -2.62 -6.19 21.62
CA PHE A 18 -3.57 -5.78 20.60
C PHE A 18 -2.87 -5.10 19.41
N VAL A 19 -1.94 -4.18 19.67
CA VAL A 19 -1.16 -3.49 18.64
C VAL A 19 -0.29 -4.47 17.85
N GLU A 20 0.37 -5.42 18.51
CA GLU A 20 1.14 -6.48 17.82
C GLU A 20 0.26 -7.29 16.86
N ARG A 21 -0.93 -7.72 17.30
CA ARG A 21 -1.88 -8.45 16.44
C ARG A 21 -2.34 -7.61 15.26
N MET A 22 -2.62 -6.34 15.49
CA MET A 22 -3.05 -5.42 14.45
C MET A 22 -1.94 -5.22 13.40
N VAL A 23 -0.69 -4.98 13.85
CA VAL A 23 0.48 -4.85 12.95
C VAL A 23 0.72 -6.13 12.16
N MET A 24 0.67 -7.29 12.81
CA MET A 24 0.88 -8.57 12.12
C MET A 24 -0.20 -8.82 11.06
N THR A 25 -1.47 -8.52 11.39
CA THR A 25 -2.59 -8.67 10.47
C THR A 25 -2.48 -7.72 9.28
N LEU A 26 -2.19 -6.44 9.53
CA LEU A 26 -2.00 -5.44 8.47
C LEU A 26 -0.81 -5.76 7.57
N THR A 27 0.28 -6.28 8.14
CA THR A 27 1.46 -6.66 7.37
C THR A 27 1.17 -7.83 6.44
N VAL A 28 0.50 -8.89 6.96
CA VAL A 28 0.15 -10.07 6.15
C VAL A 28 -0.88 -9.71 5.09
N MET A 29 -1.97 -9.04 5.46
CA MET A 29 -3.01 -8.63 4.51
C MET A 29 -2.48 -7.66 3.46
N GLY A 30 -1.69 -6.66 3.88
CA GLY A 30 -1.06 -5.70 2.99
C GLY A 30 -0.11 -6.39 2.01
N PHE A 31 0.73 -7.31 2.48
CA PHE A 31 1.62 -8.09 1.62
C PHE A 31 0.86 -8.88 0.57
N PHE A 32 -0.15 -9.66 0.96
CA PHE A 32 -0.93 -10.45 -0.01
C PHE A 32 -1.71 -9.58 -0.98
N SER A 33 -2.32 -8.49 -0.51
CA SER A 33 -3.10 -7.61 -1.37
C SER A 33 -2.21 -6.85 -2.35
N ILE A 34 -1.08 -6.29 -1.91
CA ILE A 34 -0.15 -5.56 -2.79
C ILE A 34 0.44 -6.50 -3.84
N ASN A 35 0.86 -7.70 -3.47
CA ASN A 35 1.38 -8.67 -4.44
C ASN A 35 0.33 -9.08 -5.47
N ARG A 36 -0.93 -9.27 -5.04
CA ARG A 36 -2.04 -9.56 -5.96
C ARG A 36 -2.26 -8.41 -6.93
N GLU A 37 -2.40 -7.18 -6.43
CA GLU A 37 -2.63 -6.00 -7.28
C GLU A 37 -1.44 -5.72 -8.22
N PHE A 38 -0.21 -5.97 -7.76
CA PHE A 38 0.99 -5.85 -8.60
C PHE A 38 0.98 -6.86 -9.77
N LEU A 39 0.58 -8.11 -9.52
CA LEU A 39 0.43 -9.10 -10.58
C LEU A 39 -0.68 -8.72 -11.57
N THR A 40 -1.82 -8.22 -11.07
CA THR A 40 -2.89 -7.68 -11.91
C THR A 40 -2.39 -6.53 -12.77
N TYR A 41 -1.67 -5.57 -12.18
CA TYR A 41 -1.09 -4.43 -12.88
C TYR A 41 -0.15 -4.86 -14.02
N LEU A 42 0.72 -5.85 -13.78
CA LEU A 42 1.61 -6.39 -14.82
C LEU A 42 0.82 -7.02 -15.97
N GLN A 43 -0.30 -7.69 -15.71
CA GLN A 43 -1.16 -8.24 -16.75
C GLN A 43 -1.85 -7.14 -17.56
N VAL A 44 -2.35 -6.10 -16.90
CA VAL A 44 -2.96 -4.92 -17.55
C VAL A 44 -1.95 -4.23 -18.47
N LEU A 45 -0.70 -4.05 -18.03
CA LEU A 45 0.36 -3.48 -18.88
C LEU A 45 0.61 -4.31 -20.14
N ARG A 46 0.68 -5.63 -20.02
CA ARG A 46 0.84 -6.51 -21.19
C ARG A 46 -0.34 -6.39 -22.17
N ARG A 47 -1.57 -6.30 -21.67
CA ARG A 47 -2.76 -6.10 -22.51
C ARG A 47 -2.75 -4.75 -23.20
N ARG A 48 -2.31 -3.69 -22.52
CA ARG A 48 -2.12 -2.37 -23.11
C ARG A 48 -1.17 -2.42 -24.30
N ASP A 49 -0.01 -3.04 -24.11
CA ASP A 49 1.02 -3.14 -25.15
C ASP A 49 0.50 -4.00 -26.32
N PHE A 50 -0.21 -5.09 -26.04
CA PHE A 50 -0.89 -5.90 -27.06
C PHE A 50 -1.95 -5.10 -27.86
N GLY A 51 -2.77 -4.30 -27.18
CA GLY A 51 -3.74 -3.40 -27.82
C GLY A 51 -3.05 -2.37 -28.73
N SER A 52 -1.89 -1.84 -28.33
CA SER A 52 -1.09 -0.95 -29.18
C SER A 52 -0.59 -1.66 -30.43
N SER A 53 -0.02 -2.86 -30.30
CA SER A 53 0.46 -3.65 -31.43
C SER A 53 -0.68 -4.03 -32.39
N LEU A 54 -1.89 -4.27 -31.89
CA LEU A 54 -3.06 -4.51 -32.73
C LEU A 54 -3.45 -3.27 -33.54
N GLY A 55 -3.40 -2.07 -32.95
CA GLY A 55 -3.66 -0.83 -33.69
C GLY A 55 -2.60 -0.57 -34.78
N GLU A 56 -1.32 -0.82 -34.48
CA GLU A 56 -0.24 -0.73 -35.49
C GLU A 56 -0.41 -1.74 -36.63
N LEU A 57 -0.81 -2.98 -36.30
CA LEU A 57 -1.14 -3.99 -37.29
C LEU A 57 -2.35 -3.58 -38.13
N GLY A 58 -3.40 -3.04 -37.52
CA GLY A 58 -4.60 -2.54 -38.20
C GLY A 58 -4.27 -1.47 -39.24
N LEU A 59 -3.49 -0.47 -38.83
CA LEU A 59 -2.99 0.58 -39.72
C LEU A 59 -2.13 0.03 -40.86
N THR A 60 -1.27 -0.94 -40.56
CA THR A 60 -0.41 -1.59 -41.57
C THR A 60 -1.25 -2.31 -42.62
N LEU A 61 -2.25 -3.09 -42.20
CA LEU A 61 -3.14 -3.82 -43.09
C LEU A 61 -3.97 -2.87 -43.96
N ILE A 62 -4.54 -1.82 -43.38
CA ILE A 62 -5.24 -0.77 -44.13
C ILE A 62 -4.31 -0.17 -45.19
N THR A 63 -3.07 0.14 -44.82
CA THR A 63 -2.07 0.70 -45.74
C THR A 63 -1.75 -0.27 -46.88
N MET A 64 -1.61 -1.57 -46.58
CA MET A 64 -1.43 -2.62 -47.58
C MET A 64 -2.63 -2.72 -48.53
N GLY A 65 -3.86 -2.62 -48.02
CA GLY A 65 -5.07 -2.56 -48.85
C GLY A 65 -5.04 -1.38 -49.82
N THR A 66 -4.71 -0.18 -49.34
CA THR A 66 -4.58 1.00 -50.21
C THR A 66 -3.44 0.88 -51.23
N HIS A 67 -2.41 0.08 -50.94
CA HIS A 67 -1.34 -0.19 -51.88
C HIS A 67 -1.80 -1.16 -52.96
N GLU A 68 -2.52 -2.23 -52.59
CA GLU A 68 -3.10 -3.17 -53.54
C GLU A 68 -4.06 -2.48 -54.51
N GLU A 69 -4.93 -1.59 -54.03
CA GLU A 69 -5.79 -0.80 -54.92
C GLU A 69 -5.05 -0.03 -56.04
N LYS A 70 -3.77 0.32 -55.79
CA LYS A 70 -2.94 1.07 -56.73
C LYS A 70 -2.19 0.18 -57.72
N THR A 71 -2.15 -1.15 -57.51
CA THR A 71 -1.47 -2.08 -58.43
C THR A 71 -2.24 -2.26 -59.73
N GLY A 72 -3.58 -2.10 -59.69
CA GLY A 72 -4.45 -2.19 -60.87
C GLY A 72 -4.68 -3.61 -61.38
N GLU A 73 -4.33 -4.64 -60.59
CA GLU A 73 -4.57 -6.04 -60.93
C GLU A 73 -6.05 -6.42 -60.80
N GLU A 74 -6.50 -7.41 -61.57
CA GLU A 74 -7.92 -7.82 -61.64
C GLU A 74 -8.44 -8.36 -60.28
N GLU A 75 -7.55 -8.94 -59.46
CA GLU A 75 -7.83 -9.43 -58.09
C GLU A 75 -7.49 -8.42 -56.99
N ALA A 76 -7.00 -7.22 -57.34
CA ALA A 76 -6.56 -6.23 -56.35
C ALA A 76 -7.72 -5.70 -55.49
N ALA A 77 -8.93 -5.57 -56.07
CA ALA A 77 -10.08 -5.03 -55.36
C ALA A 77 -10.58 -5.95 -54.23
N THR A 78 -10.60 -7.27 -54.46
CA THR A 78 -11.00 -8.26 -53.45
C THR A 78 -9.95 -8.39 -52.36
N THR A 79 -8.67 -8.34 -52.74
CA THR A 79 -7.55 -8.39 -51.80
C THR A 79 -7.47 -7.13 -50.95
N SER A 80 -7.60 -5.95 -51.56
CA SER A 80 -7.66 -4.65 -50.86
C SER A 80 -8.79 -4.63 -49.84
N LYS A 81 -10.00 -5.00 -50.25
CA LYS A 81 -11.15 -5.05 -49.34
C LYS A 81 -10.88 -5.96 -48.14
N SER A 82 -10.29 -7.13 -48.38
CA SER A 82 -9.95 -8.08 -47.30
C SER A 82 -8.94 -7.49 -46.31
N PHE A 83 -7.94 -6.74 -46.82
CA PHE A 83 -6.98 -6.02 -45.98
C PHE A 83 -7.63 -4.90 -45.16
N HIS A 84 -8.53 -4.12 -45.75
CA HIS A 84 -9.28 -3.07 -45.05
C HIS A 84 -10.20 -3.65 -43.97
N ASP A 85 -10.94 -4.72 -44.29
CA ASP A 85 -11.83 -5.40 -43.35
C ASP A 85 -11.03 -5.95 -42.15
N LEU A 86 -9.90 -6.65 -42.42
CA LEU A 86 -9.05 -7.18 -41.37
C LEU A 86 -8.40 -6.07 -40.53
N GLY A 87 -7.93 -5.01 -41.17
CA GLY A 87 -7.35 -3.86 -40.46
C GLY A 87 -8.35 -3.17 -39.54
N SER A 88 -9.58 -2.98 -40.00
CA SER A 88 -10.69 -2.47 -39.19
C SER A 88 -11.01 -3.40 -38.00
N CYS A 89 -11.00 -4.72 -38.21
CA CYS A 89 -11.16 -5.67 -37.11
C CYS A 89 -10.05 -5.55 -36.06
N CYS A 90 -8.79 -5.35 -36.48
CA CYS A 90 -7.67 -5.11 -35.57
C CYS A 90 -7.87 -3.82 -34.77
N ASP A 91 -8.32 -2.73 -35.39
CA ASP A 91 -8.60 -1.46 -34.71
C ASP A 91 -9.73 -1.61 -33.68
N HIS A 92 -10.83 -2.27 -34.05
CA HIS A 92 -11.94 -2.54 -33.12
C HIS A 92 -11.48 -3.37 -31.91
N LEU A 93 -10.66 -4.39 -32.13
CA LEU A 93 -10.11 -5.20 -31.05
C LEU A 93 -9.15 -4.40 -30.16
N ALA A 94 -8.30 -3.56 -30.76
CA ALA A 94 -7.40 -2.67 -30.04
C ALA A 94 -8.17 -1.72 -29.12
N ILE A 95 -9.24 -1.09 -29.62
CA ILE A 95 -10.10 -0.19 -28.83
C ILE A 95 -10.74 -0.94 -27.65
N ASN A 96 -11.35 -2.09 -27.90
CA ASN A 96 -11.97 -2.90 -26.85
C ASN A 96 -10.97 -3.30 -25.75
N ILE A 97 -9.74 -3.65 -26.14
CA ILE A 97 -8.67 -3.98 -25.18
C ILE A 97 -8.26 -2.73 -24.39
N GLN A 98 -8.14 -1.57 -25.04
CA GLN A 98 -7.78 -0.32 -24.35
C GLN A 98 -8.86 0.12 -23.35
N GLU A 99 -10.13 -0.05 -23.67
CA GLU A 99 -11.24 0.20 -22.75
C GLU A 99 -11.18 -0.73 -21.54
N GLN A 100 -10.98 -2.04 -21.76
CA GLN A 100 -10.80 -3.00 -20.66
C GLN A 100 -9.58 -2.67 -19.79
N VAL A 101 -8.46 -2.32 -20.40
CA VAL A 101 -7.24 -1.90 -19.70
C VAL A 101 -7.50 -0.68 -18.82
N LYS A 102 -8.24 0.30 -19.33
CA LYS A 102 -8.61 1.50 -18.57
C LYS A 102 -9.44 1.14 -17.34
N ASP A 103 -10.50 0.36 -17.51
CA ASP A 103 -11.39 -0.04 -16.42
C ASP A 103 -10.66 -0.88 -15.35
N GLU A 104 -9.77 -1.79 -15.77
CA GLU A 104 -8.96 -2.60 -14.86
C GLU A 104 -7.89 -1.76 -14.14
N MET A 105 -7.29 -0.79 -14.83
CA MET A 105 -6.32 0.13 -14.24
C MET A 105 -6.96 1.01 -13.16
N GLU A 106 -8.14 1.57 -13.44
CA GLU A 106 -8.87 2.40 -12.47
C GLU A 106 -9.19 1.63 -11.18
N LYS A 107 -9.62 0.37 -11.30
CA LYS A 107 -9.85 -0.51 -10.13
C LYS A 107 -8.57 -0.78 -9.35
N THR A 108 -7.47 -1.06 -10.04
CA THR A 108 -6.18 -1.36 -9.41
C THR A 108 -5.66 -0.14 -8.65
N VAL A 109 -5.73 1.04 -9.26
CA VAL A 109 -5.33 2.31 -8.64
C VAL A 109 -6.17 2.59 -7.39
N PHE A 110 -7.49 2.44 -7.47
CA PHE A 110 -8.39 2.64 -6.33
C PHE A 110 -8.01 1.76 -5.13
N VAL A 111 -7.73 0.47 -5.36
CA VAL A 111 -7.33 -0.46 -4.29
C VAL A 111 -5.99 -0.04 -3.67
N LEU A 112 -5.02 0.38 -4.49
CA LEU A 112 -3.71 0.82 -4.01
C LEU A 112 -3.81 2.11 -3.18
N GLU A 113 -4.64 3.08 -3.60
CA GLU A 113 -4.91 4.30 -2.85
C GLU A 113 -5.56 4.01 -1.49
N GLU A 114 -6.53 3.09 -1.47
CA GLU A 114 -7.17 2.68 -0.22
C GLU A 114 -6.18 2.03 0.74
N TRP A 115 -5.31 1.15 0.25
CA TRP A 115 -4.25 0.54 1.06
C TRP A 115 -3.25 1.57 1.57
N LEU A 116 -2.87 2.55 0.75
CA LEU A 116 -2.00 3.64 1.17
C LEU A 116 -2.63 4.40 2.35
N ARG A 117 -3.92 4.74 2.24
CA ARG A 117 -4.68 5.43 3.30
C ARG A 117 -4.72 4.61 4.60
N ILE A 118 -4.97 3.30 4.51
CA ILE A 118 -4.97 2.41 5.68
C ILE A 118 -3.58 2.39 6.33
N MET A 119 -2.52 2.29 5.54
CA MET A 119 -1.15 2.26 6.04
C MET A 119 -0.74 3.58 6.71
N GLU A 120 -1.15 4.72 6.17
CA GLU A 120 -0.94 6.03 6.79
C GLU A 120 -1.70 6.15 8.12
N GLY A 121 -2.96 5.70 8.16
CA GLY A 121 -3.75 5.65 9.40
C GLY A 121 -3.12 4.75 10.47
N ALA A 122 -2.62 3.58 10.07
CA ALA A 122 -1.92 2.66 10.97
C ALA A 122 -0.61 3.25 11.51
N LYS A 123 0.17 3.94 10.65
CA LYS A 123 1.39 4.64 11.05
C LYS A 123 1.09 5.72 12.09
N GLU A 124 0.04 6.51 11.90
CA GLU A 124 -0.33 7.56 12.83
C GLU A 124 -0.85 6.99 14.16
N ALA A 125 -1.66 5.93 14.12
CA ALA A 125 -2.11 5.23 15.31
C ALA A 125 -0.92 4.67 16.14
N LEU A 126 0.06 4.09 15.47
CA LEU A 126 1.28 3.60 16.11
C LEU A 126 2.11 4.73 16.73
N ARG A 127 2.20 5.88 16.06
CA ARG A 127 2.88 7.08 16.57
C ARG A 127 2.24 7.59 17.86
N VAL A 128 0.91 7.74 17.86
CA VAL A 128 0.16 8.19 19.04
C VAL A 128 0.33 7.18 20.17
N HIS A 129 0.17 5.88 19.88
CA HIS A 129 0.34 4.84 20.88
C HIS A 129 1.74 4.85 21.50
N GLY A 130 2.80 4.90 20.68
CA GLY A 130 4.18 4.99 21.16
C GLY A 130 4.43 6.20 22.05
N ALA A 131 3.85 7.36 21.72
CA ALA A 131 3.92 8.56 22.55
C ALA A 131 3.21 8.37 23.90
N THR A 132 2.02 7.76 23.90
CA THR A 132 1.27 7.45 25.13
C THR A 132 2.04 6.47 26.02
N VAL A 133 2.58 5.39 25.46
CA VAL A 133 3.40 4.42 26.22
C VAL A 133 4.63 5.10 26.82
N ALA A 134 5.33 5.94 26.06
CA ALA A 134 6.49 6.68 26.57
C ALA A 134 6.13 7.62 27.74
N GLN A 135 4.99 8.30 27.65
CA GLN A 135 4.48 9.16 28.73
C GLN A 135 4.11 8.34 29.98
N SER A 136 3.42 7.21 29.82
CA SER A 136 3.06 6.31 30.93
C SER A 136 4.31 5.77 31.63
N LEU A 137 5.33 5.35 30.88
CA LEU A 137 6.61 4.88 31.44
C LEU A 137 7.35 5.99 32.19
N ALA A 138 7.37 7.22 31.66
CA ALA A 138 7.96 8.36 32.34
C ALA A 138 7.26 8.67 33.67
N PHE A 139 5.92 8.62 33.69
CA PHE A 139 5.13 8.81 34.91
C PHE A 139 5.43 7.74 35.97
N MET A 140 5.51 6.46 35.59
CA MET A 140 5.86 5.38 36.52
C MET A 140 7.28 5.53 37.07
N SER A 141 8.26 5.86 36.22
CA SER A 141 9.64 6.12 36.64
C SER A 141 9.74 7.26 37.66
N ASP A 142 9.02 8.37 37.43
CA ASP A 142 9.01 9.49 38.36
C ASP A 142 8.29 9.18 39.66
N TYR A 143 7.27 8.31 39.62
CA TYR A 143 6.61 7.81 40.82
C TYR A 143 7.55 6.93 41.65
N GLU A 144 8.26 5.98 41.04
CA GLU A 144 9.26 5.15 41.73
C GLU A 144 10.36 5.99 42.40
N LYS A 145 10.83 7.06 41.73
CA LYS A 145 11.83 7.98 42.32
C LYS A 145 11.27 8.71 43.54
N LYS A 146 10.02 9.17 43.48
CA LYS A 146 9.36 9.87 44.59
C LYS A 146 9.05 8.92 45.76
N ASP A 147 8.65 7.69 45.49
CA ASP A 147 8.38 6.69 46.51
C ASP A 147 9.68 6.28 47.23
N ARG A 148 10.79 6.07 46.48
CA ARG A 148 12.12 5.86 47.10
C ARG A 148 12.58 7.06 47.95
N ALA A 149 12.27 8.28 47.52
CA ALA A 149 12.61 9.48 48.27
C ALA A 149 11.78 9.64 49.56
N LEU A 150 10.58 9.07 49.63
CA LEU A 150 9.73 9.06 50.82
C LEU A 150 10.07 7.94 51.82
N VAL A 151 10.73 6.86 51.37
CA VAL A 151 11.16 5.73 52.21
C VAL A 151 12.54 5.96 52.85
N LEU A 152 13.36 6.86 52.30
CA LEU A 152 14.62 7.27 52.91
C LEU A 152 14.36 8.28 54.05
N PRO A 153 14.69 7.99 55.32
CA PRO A 153 14.65 9.02 56.35
C PRO A 153 15.60 10.16 55.96
N PRO A 154 15.29 11.43 56.28
CA PRO A 154 16.22 12.53 56.05
C PRO A 154 17.56 12.19 56.71
N PRO A 155 18.71 12.58 56.11
CA PRO A 155 19.99 12.34 56.75
C PRO A 155 19.95 13.02 58.12
N LEU A 156 19.92 12.20 59.18
CA LEU A 156 20.13 12.68 60.54
C LEU A 156 21.47 13.43 60.54
N PRO A 157 21.53 14.64 61.11
CA PRO A 157 22.80 15.32 61.30
C PRO A 157 23.57 14.53 62.36
N TYR A 158 24.37 13.56 61.92
CA TYR A 158 25.38 12.94 62.77
C TYR A 158 26.41 14.02 63.10
N LEU A 159 26.29 14.54 64.33
CA LEU A 159 27.37 14.81 65.26
C LEU A 159 28.76 14.49 64.70
N PHE A 160 29.47 15.51 64.23
CA PHE A 160 30.92 15.58 64.29
C PHE A 160 31.34 17.03 64.48
N LEU A 161 31.53 17.41 65.74
CA LEU A 161 32.59 18.32 66.15
C LEU A 161 32.99 17.97 67.59
N CYS A 162 34.04 17.15 67.67
CA CYS A 162 34.88 16.97 68.84
C CYS A 162 35.47 18.31 69.33
N CYS A 163 35.74 18.37 70.64
CA CYS A 163 36.71 19.24 71.31
C CYS A 163 36.37 20.73 71.47
N ARG A 164 35.71 21.09 72.57
CA ARG A 164 36.39 21.72 73.72
C ARG A 164 35.53 21.68 74.98
#